data_AF-A0A197SSM8-F1
#
_entry.id   AF-A0A197SSM8-F1
#
_cell.length_a   1.000
_cell.length_b   1.000
_cell.length_c   1.000
_cell.angle_alpha   90.00
_cell.angle_beta   90.00
_cell.angle_gamma   90.00
#
_symmetry.space_group_name_H-M   'P 1'
#
loop_
_entity.id
_entity.type
_entity.pdbx_description
1 polymer ?
#
loop_
_entity_poly.entity_id
_entity_poly.type
_entity_poly.pdbx_seq_one_letter_code
_entity_poly.pdbx_strand_id
1 'polypeptide(L)'
;MREETGGAPAYEFALAPHTPWSDDETERFLGRLDGALGQESPGYRRARTARRLGAPTALRLPADAFLRDWQESVATGIRPTQVKDRLFRQDPAQWRRLTGRTPR
;
A
#
# COMPACT_ATOMS: atom_id res chain seq x y z
N MET A 1 -13.46 12.14 -22.79
CA MET A 1 -12.12 12.68 -22.47
C MET A 1 -12.18 13.07 -20.99
N ARG A 2 -11.62 12.26 -20.08
CA ARG A 2 -11.67 12.54 -18.63
C ARG A 2 -10.32 13.12 -18.24
N GLU A 3 -10.33 14.33 -17.68
CA GLU A 3 -9.15 15.00 -17.14
C GLU A 3 -8.57 14.21 -15.97
N GLU A 4 -7.42 13.56 -16.20
CA GLU A 4 -6.56 13.06 -15.14
C GLU A 4 -5.93 14.26 -14.45
N THR A 5 -6.22 14.47 -13.17
CA THR A 5 -5.58 15.51 -12.36
C THR A 5 -4.08 15.20 -12.30
N GLY A 6 -3.30 15.87 -13.16
CA GLY A 6 -1.89 15.59 -13.48
C GLY A 6 -0.90 15.83 -12.34
N GLY A 7 -1.00 15.05 -11.27
CA GLY A 7 0.04 14.91 -10.26
C GLY A 7 1.05 13.83 -10.65
N ALA A 8 2.29 13.95 -10.17
CA ALA A 8 3.27 12.87 -10.29
C ALA A 8 2.72 11.57 -9.66
N PRO A 9 2.99 10.39 -10.24
CA PRO A 9 2.56 9.12 -9.68
C PRO A 9 3.07 8.99 -8.24
N ALA A 10 2.32 8.29 -7.37
CA ALA A 10 2.69 8.10 -5.98
C ALA A 10 2.35 6.68 -5.52
N TYR A 11 3.07 6.20 -4.51
CA TYR A 11 2.74 4.92 -3.87
C TYR A 11 1.62 5.13 -2.86
N GLU A 12 0.59 4.28 -2.92
CA GLU A 12 -0.44 4.18 -1.89
C GLU A 12 -0.24 2.86 -1.14
N PHE A 13 -0.30 2.92 0.20
CA PHE A 13 -0.12 1.76 1.07
C PHE A 13 -1.41 1.45 1.83
N ALA A 14 -1.82 0.19 1.87
CA ALA A 14 -2.89 -0.24 2.76
C ALA A 14 -2.31 -0.73 4.10
N LEU A 15 -2.78 -0.17 5.22
CA LEU A 15 -2.30 -0.45 6.58
C LEU A 15 -3.48 -0.90 7.45
N ALA A 16 -3.29 -1.98 8.22
CA ALA A 16 -4.27 -2.45 9.19
C ALA A 16 -3.64 -2.47 10.59
N PRO A 17 -3.52 -1.31 11.25
CA PRO A 17 -2.95 -1.26 12.59
C PRO A 17 -3.84 -1.99 13.60
N HIS A 18 -3.22 -2.60 14.61
CA HIS A 18 -3.95 -3.32 15.67
C HIS A 18 -4.72 -2.39 16.62
N THR A 19 -4.37 -1.10 16.62
CA THR A 19 -5.08 -0.05 17.35
C THR A 19 -5.53 1.04 16.35
N PRO A 20 -6.61 1.78 16.64
CA PRO A 20 -6.97 2.95 15.84
C PRO A 20 -5.81 3.95 15.83
N TRP A 21 -5.35 4.33 14.65
CA TRP A 21 -4.38 5.40 14.47
C TRP A 21 -5.07 6.71 14.17
N SER A 22 -4.60 7.79 14.76
CA SER A 22 -4.89 9.17 14.37
C SER A 22 -4.26 9.52 13.02
N ASP A 23 -4.67 10.67 12.47
CA ASP A 23 -4.09 11.19 11.22
C ASP A 23 -2.62 11.55 11.42
N ASP A 24 -2.28 12.20 12.54
CA ASP A 24 -0.89 12.51 12.93
C ASP A 24 0.01 11.27 13.03
N GLU A 25 -0.50 10.16 13.59
CA GLU A 25 0.26 8.90 13.65
C GLU A 25 0.51 8.33 12.26
N THR A 26 -0.48 8.44 11.38
CA THR A 26 -0.38 7.98 10.00
C THR A 26 0.63 8.83 9.22
N GLU A 27 0.61 10.14 9.37
CA GLU A 27 1.58 11.04 8.74
C GLU A 27 3.00 10.80 9.24
N ARG A 28 3.18 10.65 10.57
CA ARG A 28 4.49 10.31 11.16
C ARG A 28 5.00 8.96 10.64
N PHE A 29 4.14 7.97 10.52
CA PHE A 29 4.48 6.68 9.94
C PHE A 29 4.90 6.82 8.48
N LEU A 30 4.12 7.54 7.66
CA LEU A 30 4.43 7.76 6.24
C LEU A 30 5.75 8.51 6.04
N GLY A 31 6.04 9.51 6.88
CA GLY A 31 7.33 10.21 6.83
C GLY A 31 8.52 9.30 7.14
N ARG A 32 8.38 8.41 8.13
CA ARG A 32 9.41 7.39 8.44
C ARG A 32 9.56 6.37 7.32
N LEU A 33 8.45 5.97 6.70
CA LEU A 33 8.45 5.04 5.57
C LEU A 33 9.10 5.66 4.32
N ASP A 34 8.72 6.87 3.91
CA ASP A 34 9.32 7.62 2.78
C ASP A 34 10.83 7.77 3.00
N GLY A 35 11.23 8.12 4.23
CA GLY A 35 12.63 8.21 4.64
C GLY A 35 13.39 6.90 4.51
N ALA A 36 12.85 5.80 5.05
CA ALA A 36 13.46 4.47 4.97
C ALA A 36 13.56 3.97 3.53
N LEU A 37 12.51 4.11 2.73
CA LEU A 37 12.53 3.78 1.30
C LEU A 37 13.59 4.58 0.54
N GLY A 38 13.77 5.87 0.90
CA GLY A 38 14.81 6.71 0.35
C GLY A 38 16.23 6.28 0.69
N GLN A 39 16.45 5.67 1.86
CA GLN A 39 17.75 5.10 2.23
C GLN A 39 18.01 3.79 1.46
N GLU A 40 17.04 2.89 1.44
CA GLU A 40 17.18 1.56 0.84
C GLU A 40 17.18 1.57 -0.69
N SER A 41 16.53 2.56 -1.32
CA SER A 41 16.39 2.65 -2.78
C SER A 41 16.88 4.00 -3.33
N PRO A 42 18.10 4.05 -3.90
CA PRO A 42 18.60 5.25 -4.58
C PRO A 42 17.73 5.69 -5.77
N GLY A 43 17.03 4.75 -6.42
CA GLY A 43 16.09 5.05 -7.50
C GLY A 43 14.85 5.79 -7.00
N TYR A 44 14.25 5.28 -5.92
CA TYR A 44 13.12 5.92 -5.24
C TYR A 44 13.47 7.34 -4.78
N ARG A 45 14.61 7.48 -4.06
CA ARG A 45 15.09 8.78 -3.58
C ARG A 45 15.25 9.78 -4.72
N ARG A 46 15.91 9.38 -5.82
CA ARG A 46 16.07 10.25 -7.01
C ARG A 46 14.75 10.65 -7.63
N ALA A 47 13.77 9.75 -7.72
CA ALA A 47 12.46 10.06 -8.26
C ALA A 47 11.67 11.04 -7.37
N ARG A 48 11.74 10.88 -6.04
CA ARG A 48 11.16 11.80 -5.05
C ARG A 48 11.80 13.19 -5.11
N THR A 49 13.14 13.27 -5.07
CA THR A 49 13.87 14.55 -5.16
C THR A 49 13.59 15.28 -6.48
N ALA A 50 13.50 14.55 -7.60
CA ALA A 50 13.17 15.11 -8.90
C ALA A 50 11.68 15.40 -9.11
N ARG A 51 10.82 15.21 -8.08
CA ARG A 51 9.35 15.35 -8.16
C ARG A 51 8.68 14.53 -9.27
N ARG A 52 9.36 13.47 -9.74
CA ARG A 52 8.78 12.47 -10.67
C ARG A 52 7.94 11.43 -9.94
N LEU A 53 8.03 11.41 -8.61
CA LEU A 53 7.24 10.59 -7.72
C LEU A 53 6.68 11.46 -6.58
N GLY A 54 5.37 11.45 -6.39
CA GLY A 54 4.64 12.14 -5.31
C GLY A 54 4.92 11.53 -3.93
N ALA A 55 4.45 12.21 -2.88
CA ALA A 55 4.56 11.69 -1.52
C ALA A 55 3.68 10.44 -1.35
N PRO A 56 4.14 9.42 -0.60
CA PRO A 56 3.34 8.24 -0.38
C PRO A 56 2.09 8.56 0.46
N THR A 57 0.99 7.86 0.19
CA THR A 57 -0.25 7.94 0.96
C THR A 57 -0.54 6.60 1.63
N ALA A 58 -1.40 6.62 2.67
CA ALA A 58 -1.84 5.42 3.35
C ALA A 58 -3.36 5.35 3.46
N LEU A 59 -3.89 4.15 3.30
CA LEU A 59 -5.26 3.77 3.62
C LEU A 59 -5.25 2.96 4.90
N ARG A 60 -5.93 3.47 5.92
CA ARG A 60 -6.20 2.70 7.14
C ARG A 60 -7.37 1.77 6.88
N LEU A 61 -7.10 0.49 6.93
CA LEU A 61 -8.07 -0.59 6.86
C LEU A 61 -8.42 -1.07 8.29
N PRO A 62 -9.56 -1.75 8.46
CA PRO A 62 -9.84 -2.51 9.68
C PRO A 62 -8.70 -3.49 10.01
N ALA A 63 -8.42 -3.69 11.30
CA ALA A 63 -7.33 -4.53 11.79
C ALA A 63 -7.35 -5.97 11.24
N ASP A 64 -8.53 -6.47 10.91
CA ASP A 64 -8.79 -7.81 10.39
C ASP A 64 -8.93 -7.87 8.86
N ALA A 65 -8.77 -6.76 8.13
CA ALA A 65 -9.00 -6.70 6.68
C ALA A 65 -8.16 -7.72 5.90
N PHE A 66 -6.87 -7.84 6.23
CA PHE A 66 -5.98 -8.82 5.59
C PHE A 66 -6.30 -10.26 6.01
N LEU A 67 -6.78 -10.47 7.24
CA LEU A 67 -7.20 -11.80 7.70
C LEU A 67 -8.46 -12.25 6.94
N ARG A 68 -9.42 -11.36 6.71
CA ARG A 68 -10.61 -11.66 5.92
C ARG A 68 -10.27 -11.96 4.46
N ASP A 69 -9.45 -11.13 3.80
CA ASP A 69 -9.01 -11.41 2.41
C ASP A 69 -8.27 -12.76 2.30
N TRP A 70 -7.46 -13.09 3.31
CA TRP A 70 -6.80 -14.39 3.39
C TRP A 70 -7.80 -15.55 3.54
N GLN A 71 -8.76 -15.44 4.47
CA GLN A 71 -9.78 -16.47 4.70
C GLN A 71 -10.65 -16.70 3.45
N GLU A 72 -11.05 -15.62 2.76
CA GLU A 72 -11.78 -15.69 1.49
C GLU A 72 -10.94 -16.35 0.38
N SER A 73 -9.65 -16.00 0.30
CA SER A 73 -8.72 -16.59 -0.68
C SER A 73 -8.55 -18.09 -0.47
N VAL A 74 -8.43 -18.53 0.79
CA VAL A 74 -8.36 -19.96 1.12
C VAL A 74 -9.69 -20.66 0.81
N ALA A 75 -10.84 -20.04 1.12
CA ALA A 75 -12.15 -20.60 0.84
C ALA A 75 -12.42 -20.81 -0.67
N THR A 76 -11.81 -19.98 -1.54
CA THR A 76 -11.90 -20.12 -3.00
C THR A 76 -10.92 -21.14 -3.60
N GLY A 77 -10.21 -21.90 -2.75
CA GLY A 77 -9.40 -23.05 -3.17
C GLY A 77 -7.92 -22.75 -3.37
N ILE A 78 -7.43 -21.57 -2.98
CA ILE A 78 -5.99 -21.30 -2.96
C ILE A 78 -5.34 -22.16 -1.88
N ARG A 79 -4.45 -23.08 -2.29
CA ARG A 79 -3.65 -23.86 -1.34
C ARG A 79 -2.70 -22.92 -0.58
N PRO A 80 -2.51 -23.10 0.74
CA PRO A 80 -1.65 -22.23 1.52
C PRO A 80 -0.20 -22.33 1.03
N THR A 81 0.27 -21.33 0.30
CA THR A 81 1.72 -21.07 0.25
C THR A 81 2.14 -20.71 1.66
N GLN A 82 3.21 -21.33 2.18
CA GLN A 82 3.67 -21.06 3.53
C GLN A 82 3.83 -19.54 3.73
N VAL A 83 3.39 -19.06 4.89
CA VAL A 83 3.26 -17.66 5.33
C VAL A 83 4.51 -16.78 5.09
N LYS A 84 5.65 -17.40 4.76
CA LYS A 84 6.94 -16.76 4.51
C LYS A 84 7.12 -16.16 3.11
N ASP A 85 6.34 -16.57 2.13
CA ASP A 85 6.44 -16.00 0.78
C ASP A 85 5.42 -14.87 0.58
N ARG A 86 5.61 -13.75 1.30
CA ARG A 86 5.02 -12.47 0.89
C ARG A 86 5.77 -11.98 -0.36
N LEU A 87 5.49 -12.67 -1.46
CA LEU A 87 5.87 -12.27 -2.80
C LEU A 87 5.36 -10.85 -3.04
N PHE A 88 6.22 -9.96 -3.53
CA PHE A 88 5.79 -8.70 -4.13
C PHE A 88 4.95 -9.02 -5.37
N ARG A 89 3.65 -9.28 -5.19
CA ARG A 89 2.70 -9.50 -6.27
C ARG A 89 2.03 -8.19 -6.60
N GLN A 90 2.18 -7.76 -7.85
CA GLN A 90 1.30 -6.75 -8.43
C GLN A 90 -0.05 -7.43 -8.73
N ASP A 91 -0.94 -7.44 -7.74
CA ASP A 91 -2.29 -7.99 -7.87
C ASP A 91 -3.34 -6.88 -7.72
N PRO A 92 -3.77 -6.25 -8.83
CA PRO A 92 -4.82 -5.25 -8.83
C PRO A 92 -6.16 -5.76 -8.27
N ALA A 93 -6.45 -7.05 -8.38
CA ALA A 93 -7.69 -7.63 -7.86
C ALA A 93 -7.65 -7.74 -6.34
N GLN A 94 -6.51 -8.15 -5.77
CA GLN A 94 -6.30 -8.11 -4.31
C GLN A 94 -6.39 -6.68 -3.78
N TRP A 95 -5.76 -5.71 -4.44
CA TRP A 95 -5.87 -4.30 -4.05
C TRP A 95 -7.33 -3.84 -4.00
N ARG A 96 -8.12 -4.17 -5.02
CA ARG A 96 -9.54 -3.82 -5.09
C ARG A 96 -10.36 -4.51 -4.00
N ARG A 97 -10.09 -5.77 -3.65
CA ARG A 97 -10.78 -6.45 -2.54
C ARG A 97 -10.48 -5.81 -1.19
N LEU A 98 -9.21 -5.47 -0.94
CA LEU A 98 -8.78 -4.89 0.33
C LEU A 98 -9.23 -3.43 0.53
N THR A 99 -9.19 -2.63 -0.54
CA THR A 99 -9.36 -1.18 -0.45
C THR A 99 -10.66 -0.67 -1.07
N GLY A 100 -11.34 -1.48 -1.87
CA GLY A 100 -12.46 -1.05 -2.72
C GLY A 100 -12.04 -0.14 -3.89
N ARG A 101 -10.74 0.08 -4.10
CA ARG A 101 -10.21 1.01 -5.10
C ARG A 101 -9.57 0.29 -6.28
N THR A 102 -9.63 0.92 -7.44
CA THR A 102 -8.82 0.50 -8.60
C THR A 102 -7.45 1.19 -8.49
N PRO A 103 -6.33 0.46 -8.57
CA PRO A 103 -5.00 1.08 -8.62
C PRO A 103 -4.93 2.07 -9.79
N ARG A 104 -4.28 3.21 -9.59
CA ARG A 104 -4.01 4.19 -10.66
C ARG A 104 -2.77 3.82 -11.44
#